data_AF-A0A7S1BAJ0-F1
#
_entry.id   AF-A0A7S1BAJ0-F1
#
_cell.length_a   1.000
_cell.length_b   1.000
_cell.length_c   1.000
_cell.angle_alpha   90.00
_cell.angle_beta   90.00
_cell.angle_gamma   90.00
#
_symmetry.space_group_name_H-M   'P 1'
#
loop_
_entity.id
_entity.type
_entity.pdbx_description
1 polymer ?
#
loop_
_entity_poly.entity_id
_entity_poly.type
_entity_poly.pdbx_seq_one_letter_code
_entity_poly.pdbx_strand_id
1 'polypeptide(L)'
;MGDNAGFNPNKSRVSDDTMSVFIRSNIKGEITEVPGIGAGAAKKLAASEDQITNTYQLIGKFLLLKGPDDEEKVESVEHMEKFWHWLSEVGINAHRSAIVRAIAEKMDISYPGIYDATYYEQDEDDDDDDE
;
A
#
# COMPACT_ATOMS: atom_id res chain seq x y z
N MET A 1 -16.85 -7.65 -15.16
CA MET A 1 -15.45 -8.09 -15.11
C MET A 1 -14.77 -7.26 -14.04
N GLY A 2 -14.49 -7.83 -12.87
CA GLY A 2 -13.59 -7.18 -11.90
C GLY A 2 -12.16 -7.36 -12.41
N ASP A 3 -11.36 -6.30 -12.36
CA ASP A 3 -9.94 -6.39 -12.72
C ASP A 3 -9.28 -7.50 -11.89
N ASN A 4 -8.82 -8.54 -12.58
CA ASN A 4 -8.07 -9.65 -11.99
C ASN A 4 -6.61 -9.21 -11.75
N ALA A 5 -6.43 -8.10 -11.03
CA ALA A 5 -5.14 -7.50 -10.74
C ALA A 5 -4.85 -7.63 -9.24
N GLY A 6 -3.66 -8.11 -8.89
CA GLY A 6 -3.10 -8.06 -7.54
C GLY A 6 -2.27 -6.79 -7.31
N PHE A 7 -1.62 -6.71 -6.15
CA PHE A 7 -0.63 -5.69 -5.88
C PHE A 7 0.58 -5.84 -6.81
N ASN A 8 0.92 -4.75 -7.50
CA ASN A 8 2.18 -4.61 -8.20
C ASN A 8 2.71 -3.18 -7.96
N PRO A 9 3.92 -3.02 -7.36
CA PRO A 9 4.48 -1.71 -7.02
C PRO A 9 4.84 -0.87 -8.26
N ASN A 10 5.15 -1.49 -9.39
CA ASN A 10 5.52 -0.84 -10.66
C ASN A 10 4.31 -0.18 -11.33
N LYS A 11 3.09 -0.59 -10.97
CA LYS A 11 1.84 0.10 -11.36
C LYS A 11 1.58 1.39 -10.57
N SER A 12 2.45 1.75 -9.62
CA SER A 12 2.41 3.05 -8.95
C SER A 12 2.66 4.18 -9.95
N ARG A 13 1.78 5.19 -9.95
CA ARG A 13 1.94 6.42 -10.75
C ARG A 13 2.47 7.61 -9.94
N VAL A 14 2.94 7.36 -8.72
CA VAL A 14 3.53 8.38 -7.86
C VAL A 14 5.02 8.45 -8.15
N SER A 15 5.57 9.66 -8.30
CA SER A 15 7.00 9.84 -8.52
C SER A 15 7.83 9.37 -7.32
N ASP A 16 9.03 8.85 -7.58
CA ASP A 16 9.94 8.40 -6.54
C ASP A 16 10.36 9.53 -5.59
N ASP A 17 10.40 10.78 -6.07
CA ASP A 17 10.63 11.96 -5.23
C ASP A 17 9.53 12.14 -4.18
N THR A 18 8.26 12.03 -4.60
CA THR A 18 7.11 12.14 -3.70
C THR A 18 7.13 11.01 -2.68
N MET A 19 7.46 9.80 -3.13
CA MET A 19 7.59 8.62 -2.27
C MET A 19 8.69 8.82 -1.22
N SER A 20 9.88 9.23 -1.66
CA SER A 20 11.05 9.49 -0.82
C SER A 20 10.79 10.56 0.23
N VAL A 21 10.05 11.62 -0.12
CA VAL A 21 9.67 12.68 0.83
C VAL A 21 8.77 12.13 1.93
N PHE A 22 7.74 11.35 1.58
CA PHE A 22 6.84 10.74 2.58
C PHE A 22 7.61 9.78 3.51
N ILE A 23 8.47 8.93 2.93
CA ILE A 23 9.28 7.94 3.66
C ILE A 23 10.21 8.60 4.67
N ARG A 24 10.81 9.75 4.35
CA ARG A 24 11.73 10.46 5.25
C ARG A 24 11.03 11.40 6.24
N SER A 25 9.78 11.79 5.97
CA SER A 25 9.04 12.75 6.80
C SER A 25 8.46 12.13 8.07
N ASN A 26 8.28 12.90 9.14
CA ASN A 26 7.49 12.42 10.28
C ASN A 26 6.02 12.28 9.90
N ILE A 27 5.36 11.22 10.38
CA ILE A 27 3.91 11.04 10.26
C ILE A 27 3.21 12.10 11.12
N LYS A 28 2.29 12.85 10.53
CA LYS A 28 1.56 13.94 11.21
C LYS A 28 0.13 13.55 11.59
N GLY A 29 -0.35 12.42 11.07
CA GLY A 29 -1.74 11.99 11.25
C GLY A 29 -2.69 12.57 10.20
N GLU A 30 -2.17 13.19 9.16
CA GLU A 30 -2.98 13.72 8.06
C GLU A 30 -3.13 12.64 7.00
N ILE A 31 -4.33 12.06 6.83
CA ILE A 31 -4.52 10.90 5.94
C ILE A 31 -4.11 11.18 4.48
N THR A 32 -4.19 12.43 4.03
CA THR A 32 -3.79 12.85 2.68
C THR A 32 -2.29 13.10 2.53
N GLU A 33 -1.49 12.91 3.59
CA GLU A 33 -0.03 12.93 3.51
C GLU A 33 0.52 11.65 2.86
N VAL A 34 -0.27 10.57 2.83
CA VAL A 34 0.07 9.30 2.17
C VAL A 34 -0.11 9.45 0.66
N PRO A 35 0.95 9.22 -0.14
CA PRO A 35 0.86 9.26 -1.59
C PRO A 35 -0.24 8.33 -2.14
N GLY A 36 -1.02 8.86 -3.09
CA GLY A 36 -2.19 8.16 -3.65
C GLY A 36 -3.51 8.41 -2.90
N ILE A 37 -3.50 9.03 -1.72
CA ILE A 37 -4.72 9.38 -0.98
C ILE A 37 -5.11 10.84 -1.21
N GLY A 38 -6.03 11.05 -2.15
CA GLY A 38 -6.74 12.32 -2.33
C GLY A 38 -8.03 12.40 -1.49
N ALA A 39 -8.73 13.54 -1.57
CA ALA A 39 -9.97 13.79 -0.81
C ALA A 39 -11.06 12.72 -1.03
N GLY A 40 -11.15 12.14 -2.24
CA GLY A 40 -12.10 11.07 -2.53
C GLY A 40 -11.79 9.76 -1.79
N ALA A 41 -10.51 9.37 -1.76
CA ALA A 41 -10.07 8.19 -1.01
C ALA A 41 -10.20 8.40 0.50
N ALA A 42 -9.82 9.59 0.99
CA ALA A 42 -9.98 9.96 2.40
C ALA A 42 -11.43 9.86 2.89
N LYS A 43 -12.40 10.32 2.08
CA LYS A 43 -13.83 10.16 2.40
C LYS A 43 -14.29 8.71 2.48
N LYS A 44 -13.78 7.84 1.58
CA LYS A 44 -14.10 6.41 1.58
C LYS A 44 -13.51 5.70 2.80
N LEU A 45 -12.26 6.01 3.15
CA LEU A 45 -11.60 5.52 4.36
C LEU A 45 -12.36 5.90 5.63
N ALA A 46 -12.78 7.16 5.73
CA ALA A 46 -13.55 7.63 6.90
C ALA A 46 -14.94 6.99 7.01
N ALA A 47 -15.52 6.58 5.87
CA ALA A 47 -16.83 5.94 5.80
C ALA A 47 -16.76 4.39 5.79
N SER A 48 -15.56 3.80 5.82
CA SER A 48 -15.41 2.35 5.88
C SER A 48 -15.82 1.80 7.25
N GLU A 49 -15.96 0.47 7.34
CA GLU A 49 -16.21 -0.20 8.61
C GLU A 49 -15.15 0.11 9.68
N ASP A 50 -13.89 0.22 9.27
CA ASP A 50 -12.75 0.54 10.16
C ASP A 50 -12.65 2.05 10.49
N GLN A 51 -13.43 2.91 9.84
CA GLN A 51 -13.47 4.37 10.05
C GLN A 51 -12.08 5.04 10.11
N ILE A 52 -11.26 4.81 9.08
CA ILE A 52 -9.89 5.32 9.01
C ILE A 52 -9.90 6.81 8.68
N THR A 53 -9.50 7.65 9.63
CA THR A 53 -9.53 9.11 9.56
C THR A 53 -8.14 9.76 9.60
N ASN A 54 -7.10 9.01 9.99
CA ASN A 54 -5.73 9.49 10.08
C ASN A 54 -4.70 8.42 9.68
N THR A 55 -3.48 8.87 9.42
CA THR A 55 -2.38 8.00 8.95
C THR A 55 -1.99 6.92 9.95
N TYR A 56 -2.08 7.18 11.26
CA TYR A 56 -1.74 6.19 12.29
C TYR A 56 -2.71 5.01 12.26
N GLN A 57 -4.00 5.26 12.06
CA GLN A 57 -5.01 4.22 11.91
C GLN A 57 -4.79 3.40 10.65
N LEU A 58 -4.43 4.05 9.53
CA LEU A 58 -4.11 3.34 8.29
C LEU A 58 -2.89 2.42 8.46
N ILE A 59 -1.84 2.91 9.13
CA ILE A 59 -0.66 2.10 9.50
C ILE A 59 -1.08 0.95 10.41
N GLY A 60 -1.90 1.21 11.43
CA GLY A 60 -2.40 0.18 12.33
C GLY A 60 -3.18 -0.91 11.58
N LYS A 61 -4.00 -0.53 10.60
CA LYS A 61 -4.72 -1.48 9.74
C LYS A 61 -3.76 -2.30 8.88
N PHE A 62 -2.76 -1.66 8.27
CA PHE A 62 -1.71 -2.37 7.54
C PHE A 62 -1.02 -3.40 8.43
N LEU A 63 -0.54 -3.01 9.62
CA LEU A 63 0.14 -3.92 10.54
C LEU A 63 -0.78 -5.05 11.04
N LEU A 64 -2.06 -4.78 11.28
CA LEU A 64 -3.04 -5.80 11.68
C LEU A 64 -3.15 -6.92 10.65
N LEU A 65 -3.06 -6.60 9.36
CA LEU A 65 -3.15 -7.58 8.26
C LEU A 65 -1.91 -8.47 8.11
N LYS A 66 -0.81 -8.18 8.82
CA LYS A 66 0.34 -9.08 8.93
C LYS A 66 0.00 -10.36 9.71
N GLY A 67 -1.09 -10.34 10.47
CA GLY A 67 -1.60 -11.50 11.19
C GLY A 67 -0.70 -11.96 12.35
N PRO A 68 -1.11 -13.01 13.08
CA PRO A 68 -0.25 -13.67 14.06
C PRO A 68 0.82 -14.55 13.37
N ASP A 69 1.92 -14.83 14.06
CA ASP A 69 3.04 -15.65 13.57
C ASP A 69 2.94 -17.14 14.03
N ASP A 70 1.77 -17.59 14.50
CA ASP A 70 1.61 -18.87 15.22
C ASP A 70 1.28 -20.09 14.34
N GLU A 71 0.42 -19.96 13.32
CA GLU A 71 -0.01 -21.11 12.49
C GLU A 71 0.31 -20.95 11.00
N GLU A 72 0.06 -19.77 10.42
CA GLU A 72 0.39 -19.44 9.03
C GLU A 72 1.01 -18.05 8.95
N LYS A 73 2.34 -18.00 8.91
CA LYS A 73 3.09 -16.74 8.81
C LYS A 73 2.76 -16.06 7.49
N VAL A 74 2.13 -14.89 7.57
CA VAL A 74 1.86 -14.05 6.39
C VAL A 74 3.18 -13.46 5.90
N GLU A 75 3.71 -13.93 4.78
CA GLU A 75 4.94 -13.39 4.22
C GLU A 75 4.71 -12.04 3.51
N SER A 76 5.79 -11.33 3.20
CA SER A 76 5.79 -9.98 2.60
C SER A 76 4.77 -9.82 1.45
N VAL A 77 4.82 -10.70 0.44
CA VAL A 77 3.94 -10.64 -0.73
C VAL A 77 2.46 -10.77 -0.35
N GLU A 78 2.12 -11.76 0.47
CA GLU A 78 0.74 -11.99 0.91
C GLU A 78 0.22 -10.80 1.74
N HIS A 79 1.09 -10.19 2.56
CA HIS A 79 0.74 -9.02 3.35
C HIS A 79 0.37 -7.82 2.48
N MET A 80 1.15 -7.56 1.42
CA MET A 80 0.85 -6.48 0.47
C MET A 80 -0.47 -6.73 -0.28
N GLU A 81 -0.71 -7.98 -0.72
CA GLU A 81 -1.96 -8.38 -1.38
C GLU A 81 -3.17 -8.19 -0.47
N LYS A 82 -3.08 -8.65 0.79
CA LYS A 82 -4.15 -8.45 1.79
C LYS A 82 -4.50 -6.98 1.96
N PHE A 83 -3.50 -6.11 2.06
CA PHE A 83 -3.75 -4.68 2.21
C PHE A 83 -4.33 -4.05 0.94
N TRP A 84 -3.86 -4.47 -0.23
CA TRP A 84 -4.37 -4.00 -1.53
C TRP A 84 -5.83 -4.40 -1.76
N HIS A 85 -6.19 -5.63 -1.42
CA HIS A 85 -7.57 -6.12 -1.48
C HIS A 85 -8.47 -5.42 -0.47
N TRP A 86 -8.00 -5.19 0.76
CA TRP A 86 -8.77 -4.40 1.73
C TRP A 86 -9.04 -2.97 1.23
N LEU A 87 -8.07 -2.31 0.58
CA LEU A 87 -8.32 -1.00 -0.06
C LEU A 87 -9.40 -1.10 -1.15
N SER A 88 -9.46 -2.21 -1.89
CA SER A 88 -10.53 -2.51 -2.84
C SER A 88 -11.90 -2.60 -2.17
N GLU A 89 -11.99 -3.29 -1.05
CA GLU A 89 -13.22 -3.49 -0.27
C GLU A 89 -13.74 -2.18 0.31
N VAL A 90 -12.84 -1.30 0.76
CA VAL A 90 -13.14 0.10 1.12
C VAL A 90 -13.65 0.91 -0.09
N GLY A 91 -13.47 0.41 -1.32
CA GLY A 91 -13.90 1.03 -2.56
C GLY A 91 -12.86 1.99 -3.17
N ILE A 92 -11.60 1.91 -2.76
CA ILE A 92 -10.50 2.65 -3.39
C ILE A 92 -10.02 1.85 -4.59
N ASN A 93 -10.39 2.28 -5.80
CA ASN A 93 -10.04 1.56 -7.03
C ASN A 93 -8.84 2.16 -7.78
N ALA A 94 -8.51 3.43 -7.54
CA ALA A 94 -7.39 4.12 -8.16
C ALA A 94 -6.22 4.24 -7.19
N HIS A 95 -4.99 4.24 -7.72
CA HIS A 95 -3.74 4.46 -6.97
C HIS A 95 -3.47 3.50 -5.80
N ARG A 96 -4.18 2.37 -5.69
CA ARG A 96 -3.97 1.38 -4.61
C ARG A 96 -2.52 0.94 -4.48
N SER A 97 -1.86 0.57 -5.59
CA SER A 97 -0.46 0.17 -5.55
C SER A 97 0.46 1.25 -4.99
N ALA A 98 0.19 2.52 -5.30
CA ALA A 98 0.97 3.63 -4.73
C ALA A 98 0.75 3.77 -3.22
N ILE A 99 -0.48 3.58 -2.75
CA ILE A 99 -0.81 3.62 -1.31
C ILE A 99 -0.11 2.47 -0.57
N VAL A 100 -0.21 1.25 -1.10
CA VAL A 100 0.43 0.06 -0.52
C VAL A 100 1.94 0.25 -0.48
N ARG A 101 2.59 0.59 -1.61
CA ARG A 101 4.03 0.84 -1.69
C ARG A 101 4.47 1.92 -0.69
N ALA A 102 3.74 3.02 -0.59
CA ALA A 102 4.07 4.10 0.34
C ALA A 102 4.06 3.64 1.81
N ILE A 103 3.00 2.95 2.23
CA ILE A 103 2.91 2.45 3.60
C ILE A 103 3.94 1.35 3.86
N ALA A 104 4.15 0.44 2.91
CA ALA A 104 5.08 -0.67 3.02
C ALA A 104 6.53 -0.19 3.16
N GLU A 105 7.02 0.64 2.23
CA GLU A 105 8.38 1.21 2.30
C GLU A 105 8.58 2.06 3.56
N LYS A 106 7.54 2.79 3.98
CA LYS A 106 7.59 3.56 5.23
C LYS A 106 7.74 2.67 6.46
N MET A 107 7.00 1.58 6.51
CA MET A 107 7.00 0.66 7.65
C MET A 107 8.24 -0.21 7.68
N ASP A 108 8.84 -0.55 6.53
CA ASP A 108 10.06 -1.35 6.46
C ASP A 108 11.26 -0.68 7.14
N ILE A 109 11.28 0.66 7.21
CA ILE A 109 12.28 1.39 8.02
C ILE A 109 12.20 1.03 9.51
N SER A 110 10.99 0.85 10.04
CA SER A 110 10.76 0.58 11.46
C SER A 110 10.66 -0.91 11.77
N TYR A 111 10.22 -1.70 10.80
CA TYR A 111 10.01 -3.14 10.88
C TYR A 111 10.69 -3.82 9.69
N PRO A 112 12.03 -3.91 9.67
CA PRO A 112 12.75 -4.46 8.53
C PRO A 112 12.29 -5.87 8.15
N GLY A 113 12.07 -6.08 6.86
CA GLY A 113 11.58 -7.35 6.30
C GLY A 113 10.06 -7.46 6.22
N ILE A 114 9.31 -6.41 6.61
CA ILE A 114 7.85 -6.37 6.40
C ILE A 114 7.49 -6.14 4.93
N TYR A 115 8.41 -5.52 4.17
CA TYR A 115 8.30 -5.33 2.73
C TYR A 115 9.63 -5.71 2.06
N ASP A 116 9.54 -6.39 0.94
CA ASP A 116 10.71 -6.79 0.16
C ASP A 116 10.40 -6.53 -1.32
N ALA A 117 11.03 -5.50 -1.86
CA ALA A 117 10.83 -5.06 -3.23
C ALA A 117 11.39 -6.05 -4.26
N THR A 118 12.33 -6.92 -3.87
CA THR A 118 13.00 -7.86 -4.79
C THR A 118 12.06 -8.91 -5.35
N TYR A 119 10.96 -9.20 -4.64
CA TYR A 119 9.88 -10.06 -5.14
C TYR A 119 9.17 -9.50 -6.38
N TYR A 120 9.35 -8.20 -6.69
CA TYR A 120 8.67 -7.49 -7.77
C TYR A 120 9.63 -7.01 -8.87
N GLU A 121 10.93 -7.24 -8.73
CA GLU A 121 11.96 -6.85 -9.72
C GLU A 121 11.90 -7.70 -11.00
N GLN A 122 11.29 -8.90 -10.97
CA GLN A 122 11.18 -9.80 -12.13
C GLN A 122 10.00 -9.48 -13.07
N ASP A 123 9.10 -8.58 -12.68
CA ASP A 123 7.93 -8.19 -13.48
C ASP A 123 8.23 -7.00 -14.43
N GLU A 124 9.49 -6.58 -14.59
CA GLU A 124 9.90 -5.42 -15.41
C GLU A 124 10.15 -5.76 -16.91
N ASP A 125 10.23 -7.04 -17.29
CA ASP A 125 10.79 -7.46 -18.60
C ASP A 125 9.79 -7.63 -19.77
N ASP A 126 8.48 -7.33 -19.61
CA ASP A 126 7.44 -7.71 -20.61
C ASP A 126 6.69 -6.52 -21.28
N ASP A 127 7.18 -5.27 -21.22
CA ASP A 127 6.51 -4.10 -21.83
C ASP A 127 7.41 -3.27 -22.80
N ASP A 128 8.42 -3.89 -23.43
CA ASP A 128 9.19 -3.31 -24.55
C ASP A 128 9.06 -4.19 -25.81
N ASP A 129 7.86 -4.25 -26.40
CA ASP A 129 7.68 -4.62 -27.82
C ASP A 129 6.30 -4.13 -28.32
N ASP A 130 6.25 -2.91 -28.84
CA ASP A 130 5.29 -2.51 -29.86
C ASP A 130 5.96 -1.43 -30.74
N GLU A 131 6.43 -1.86 -31.92
CA GLU A 131 6.89 -1.02 -33.05
C GLU A 131 5.80 -0.11 -33.63
#